data_AF-A0A953A878-F1
#
_entry.id   AF-A0A953A878-F1
#
_cell.length_a   1.000
_cell.length_b   1.000
_cell.length_c   1.000
_cell.angle_alpha   90.00
_cell.angle_beta   90.00
_cell.angle_gamma   90.00
#
_symmetry.space_group_name_H-M   'P 1'
#
loop_
_entity.id
_entity.type
_entity.pdbx_description
1 polymer ?
#
loop_
_entity_poly.entity_id
_entity_poly.type
_entity_poly.pdbx_seq_one_letter_code
_entity_poly.pdbx_strand_id
1 'polypeptide(L)'
;MILDIVKVFIPSLLSFSFGILVTPGLAHYLYKNKMWKKKSGKVAPDGTATPIFNELHKNKEVGTPKIGGAIIWIAATLTICVLAALSTLFPNSTTGKLNFLSRSQTWIPFATLLMGAFVGLIDDLLEIGGSRDHIAGGLSLKKRLFIVFCIGIAVGLWFYFKLDVHSIGIPR
;
A
#
# COMPACT_ATOMS: atom_id res chain seq x y z
N MET A 1 24.56 -16.81 5.88
CA MET A 1 23.54 -17.53 6.68
C MET A 1 23.01 -16.71 7.85
N ILE A 2 23.77 -16.44 8.93
CA ILE A 2 23.26 -15.67 10.08
C ILE A 2 22.78 -14.27 9.68
N LEU A 3 23.57 -13.55 8.88
CA LEU A 3 23.19 -12.21 8.40
C LEU A 3 21.94 -12.21 7.52
N ASP A 4 21.68 -13.29 6.77
CA ASP A 4 20.51 -13.38 5.88
C ASP A 4 19.24 -13.57 6.70
N ILE A 5 19.31 -14.36 7.77
CA ILE A 5 18.24 -14.50 8.76
C ILE A 5 17.96 -13.15 9.42
N VAL A 6 19.01 -12.45 9.88
CA VAL A 6 18.88 -11.13 10.51
C VAL A 6 18.22 -10.11 9.57
N LYS A 7 18.56 -10.13 8.28
CA LYS A 7 17.94 -9.26 7.25
C LYS A 7 16.45 -9.53 7.04
N VAL A 8 15.97 -10.74 7.29
CA VAL A 8 14.52 -11.03 7.15
C VAL A 8 13.78 -10.76 8.46
N PHE A 9 14.33 -11.20 9.59
CA PHE A 9 13.66 -11.13 10.87
C PHE A 9 13.61 -9.73 11.47
N ILE A 10 14.71 -8.95 11.40
CA ILE A 10 14.73 -7.61 12.00
C ILE A 10 13.68 -6.68 11.34
N PRO A 11 13.64 -6.52 10.00
CA PRO A 11 12.63 -5.67 9.38
C PRO A 11 11.20 -6.18 9.62
N SER A 12 11.00 -7.50 9.65
CA SER A 12 9.68 -8.09 9.92
C SER A 12 9.19 -7.77 11.34
N LEU A 13 10.05 -7.94 12.34
CA LEU A 13 9.75 -7.61 13.74
C LEU A 13 9.52 -6.10 13.93
N LEU A 14 10.34 -5.27 13.30
CA LEU A 14 10.18 -3.81 13.34
C LEU A 14 8.86 -3.37 12.70
N SER A 15 8.55 -3.88 11.50
CA SER A 15 7.31 -3.56 10.80
C SER A 15 6.08 -4.00 11.59
N PHE A 16 6.12 -5.21 12.17
CA PHE A 16 5.06 -5.68 13.06
C PHE A 16 4.88 -4.77 14.28
N SER A 17 5.99 -4.42 14.95
CA SER A 17 5.97 -3.56 16.14
C SER A 17 5.44 -2.15 15.82
N PHE A 18 5.91 -1.54 14.72
CA PHE A 18 5.39 -0.24 14.26
C PHE A 18 3.92 -0.33 13.87
N GLY A 19 3.49 -1.43 13.24
CA GLY A 19 2.09 -1.69 12.92
C GLY A 19 1.22 -1.64 14.18
N ILE A 20 1.60 -2.39 15.23
CA ILE A 20 0.89 -2.39 16.52
C ILE A 20 0.89 -0.99 17.15
N LEU A 21 2.02 -0.29 17.15
CA LEU A 21 2.13 1.04 17.75
C LEU A 21 1.30 2.11 17.04
N VAL A 22 1.23 2.06 15.71
CA VAL A 22 0.46 3.02 14.89
C VAL A 22 -1.04 2.72 14.94
N THR A 23 -1.41 1.44 15.08
CA THR A 23 -2.82 0.99 15.06
C THR A 23 -3.73 1.76 16.01
N PRO A 24 -3.47 1.91 17.32
CA PRO A 24 -4.40 2.58 18.23
C PRO A 24 -4.64 4.04 17.87
N GLY A 25 -3.58 4.77 17.49
CA GLY A 25 -3.69 6.17 17.09
C GLY A 25 -4.48 6.34 15.79
N LEU A 26 -4.16 5.54 14.77
CA LEU A 26 -4.86 5.59 13.50
C LEU A 26 -6.32 5.11 13.65
N ALA A 27 -6.55 3.99 14.33
CA ALA A 27 -7.90 3.48 14.57
C ALA A 27 -8.77 4.53 15.27
N HIS A 28 -8.27 5.16 16.35
CA HIS A 28 -9.00 6.22 17.04
C HIS A 28 -9.38 7.36 16.08
N TYR A 29 -8.45 7.83 15.25
CA TYR A 29 -8.72 8.86 14.23
C TYR A 29 -9.77 8.41 13.21
N LEU A 30 -9.66 7.19 12.69
CA LEU A 30 -10.60 6.64 11.70
C LEU A 30 -12.02 6.47 12.26
N TYR A 31 -12.14 5.97 13.50
CA TYR A 31 -13.43 5.83 14.18
C TYR A 31 -14.04 7.19 14.54
N LYS A 32 -13.23 8.13 15.07
CA LYS A 32 -13.67 9.49 15.40
C LYS A 32 -14.24 10.22 14.18
N ASN A 33 -13.60 10.07 13.02
CA ASN A 33 -14.02 10.71 11.77
C ASN A 33 -15.01 9.87 10.96
N LYS A 34 -15.46 8.73 11.49
CA LYS A 34 -16.42 7.83 10.84
C LYS A 34 -16.01 7.45 9.41
N MET A 35 -14.73 7.10 9.23
CA MET A 35 -14.12 6.78 7.94
C MET A 35 -14.49 5.36 7.44
N TRP A 36 -15.79 5.09 7.37
CA TRP A 36 -16.39 3.86 6.86
C TRP A 36 -17.35 4.17 5.71
N LYS A 37 -17.78 3.13 4.99
CA LYS A 37 -18.75 3.28 3.90
C LYS A 37 -20.08 3.80 4.42
N LYS A 38 -20.62 4.85 3.79
CA LYS A 38 -21.92 5.45 4.17
C LYS A 38 -23.13 4.69 3.64
N LYS A 39 -22.96 3.86 2.61
CA LYS A 39 -24.03 3.01 2.04
C LYS A 39 -23.48 1.60 1.83
N SER A 40 -24.19 0.61 2.35
CA SER A 40 -23.98 -0.81 2.02
C SER A 40 -24.72 -1.11 0.73
N GLY A 41 -24.01 -1.60 -0.27
CA GLY A 41 -24.62 -2.03 -1.52
C GLY A 41 -23.60 -2.26 -2.63
N LYS A 42 -23.55 -3.48 -3.17
CA LYS A 42 -22.85 -3.73 -4.43
C LYS A 42 -23.84 -3.66 -5.58
N VAL A 43 -23.49 -2.88 -6.59
CA VAL A 43 -24.06 -3.03 -7.92
C VAL A 43 -23.12 -3.98 -8.65
N ALA A 44 -23.67 -5.03 -9.28
CA ALA A 44 -22.85 -5.96 -10.03
C ALA A 44 -22.18 -5.23 -11.21
N PRO A 45 -21.07 -5.77 -11.77
CA PRO A 45 -20.36 -5.14 -12.88
C PRO A 45 -21.23 -4.91 -14.13
N ASP A 46 -22.37 -5.61 -14.21
CA ASP A 46 -23.41 -5.50 -15.23
C ASP A 46 -24.46 -4.40 -14.96
N GLY A 47 -24.34 -3.66 -13.85
CA GLY A 47 -25.27 -2.60 -13.46
C GLY A 47 -26.52 -3.09 -12.72
N THR A 48 -26.69 -4.39 -12.50
CA THR A 48 -27.84 -4.93 -11.77
C THR A 48 -27.64 -4.80 -10.26
N ALA A 49 -28.72 -4.46 -9.54
CA ALA A 49 -28.71 -4.52 -8.08
C ALA A 49 -28.61 -5.99 -7.64
N THR A 50 -27.78 -6.30 -6.63
CA THR A 50 -27.74 -7.62 -6.00
C THR A 50 -28.57 -7.60 -4.69
N PRO A 51 -29.91 -7.75 -4.76
CA PRO A 51 -30.79 -7.54 -3.62
C PRO A 51 -30.47 -8.47 -2.44
N ILE A 52 -30.20 -9.75 -2.71
CA ILE A 52 -29.89 -10.76 -1.68
C ILE A 52 -28.54 -10.45 -0.99
N PHE A 53 -27.53 -10.00 -1.74
CA PHE A 53 -26.22 -9.64 -1.18
C PHE A 53 -26.30 -8.42 -0.27
N ASN A 54 -27.08 -7.41 -0.70
CA ASN A 54 -27.24 -6.14 0.02
C ASN A 54 -28.10 -6.32 1.29
N GLU A 55 -29.06 -7.24 1.29
CA GLU A 55 -29.88 -7.58 2.45
C GLU A 55 -29.07 -8.31 3.53
N LEU A 56 -28.21 -9.26 3.13
CA LEU A 56 -27.34 -10.02 4.04
C LEU A 56 -26.18 -9.20 4.63
N HIS A 57 -25.73 -8.12 3.96
CA HIS A 57 -24.57 -7.31 4.38
C HIS A 57 -24.90 -5.91 4.90
N LYS A 58 -26.20 -5.56 4.95
CA LYS A 58 -26.71 -4.24 5.35
C LYS A 58 -26.14 -3.71 6.68
N ASN A 59 -25.88 -4.60 7.63
CA ASN A 59 -25.37 -4.28 8.97
C ASN A 59 -23.86 -4.56 9.17
N LYS A 60 -23.18 -5.20 8.20
CA LYS A 60 -21.76 -5.60 8.32
C LYS A 60 -20.78 -4.57 7.74
N GLU A 61 -21.21 -3.80 6.75
CA GLU A 61 -20.35 -2.82 6.08
C GLU A 61 -20.40 -1.40 6.69
N VAL A 62 -21.23 -1.19 7.73
CA VAL A 62 -21.47 0.13 8.33
C VAL A 62 -20.89 0.13 9.75
N GLY A 63 -19.66 0.62 9.92
CA GLY A 63 -19.02 0.77 11.23
C GLY A 63 -17.54 0.39 11.27
N THR A 64 -17.04 -0.35 10.29
CA THR A 64 -15.61 -0.71 10.22
C THR A 64 -14.85 0.26 9.31
N PRO A 65 -13.76 0.90 9.79
CA PRO A 65 -12.93 1.77 8.97
C PRO A 65 -12.39 1.10 7.70
N LYS A 66 -12.45 1.81 6.56
CA LYS A 66 -11.97 1.29 5.28
C LYS A 66 -10.44 1.44 5.09
N ILE A 67 -9.86 2.47 5.68
CA ILE A 67 -8.46 2.90 5.47
C ILE A 67 -7.46 2.09 6.34
N GLY A 68 -7.80 0.85 6.72
CA GLY A 68 -6.94 0.00 7.54
C GLY A 68 -5.63 -0.37 6.86
N GLY A 69 -5.63 -0.47 5.52
CA GLY A 69 -4.44 -0.74 4.72
C GLY A 69 -3.33 0.30 4.89
N ALA A 70 -3.65 1.51 5.39
CA ALA A 70 -2.64 2.52 5.66
C ALA A 70 -1.61 2.11 6.70
N ILE A 71 -2.00 1.29 7.67
CA ILE A 71 -1.11 0.78 8.72
C ILE A 71 0.06 0.01 8.09
N ILE A 72 -0.20 -0.77 7.03
CA ILE A 72 0.78 -1.65 6.40
C ILE A 72 1.90 -0.82 5.75
N TRP A 73 1.54 0.11 4.86
CA TRP A 73 2.55 0.89 4.15
C TRP A 73 3.23 1.93 5.04
N ILE A 74 2.54 2.46 6.07
CA ILE A 74 3.16 3.31 7.09
C ILE A 74 4.21 2.53 7.89
N ALA A 75 3.87 1.34 8.38
CA ALA A 75 4.80 0.50 9.14
C ALA A 75 6.00 0.05 8.31
N ALA A 76 5.78 -0.34 7.05
CA ALA A 76 6.85 -0.66 6.11
C ALA A 76 7.77 0.55 5.85
N THR A 77 7.18 1.74 5.64
CA THR A 77 7.94 2.99 5.42
C THR A 77 8.77 3.36 6.64
N LEU A 78 8.18 3.34 7.84
CA LEU A 78 8.89 3.60 9.09
C LEU A 78 10.06 2.64 9.29
N THR A 79 9.84 1.35 9.01
CA THR A 79 10.90 0.34 9.09
C THR A 79 12.06 0.66 8.16
N ILE A 80 11.77 0.96 6.89
CA ILE A 80 12.79 1.32 5.89
C ILE A 80 13.53 2.59 6.32
N CYS A 81 12.82 3.62 6.77
CA CYS A 81 13.41 4.88 7.22
C CYS A 81 14.31 4.70 8.44
N VAL A 82 13.88 3.91 9.44
CA VAL A 82 14.67 3.63 10.65
C VAL A 82 15.93 2.85 10.31
N LEU A 83 15.84 1.82 9.47
CA LEU A 83 17.01 1.05 9.05
C LEU A 83 17.98 1.88 8.20
N ALA A 84 17.45 2.73 7.33
CA ALA A 84 18.26 3.67 6.55
C ALA A 84 18.96 4.69 7.46
N ALA A 85 18.26 5.28 8.42
CA ALA A 85 18.82 6.21 9.40
C ALA A 85 19.87 5.54 10.30
N LEU A 86 19.63 4.31 10.74
CA LEU A 86 20.60 3.54 11.52
C LEU A 86 21.87 3.29 10.70
N SER A 87 21.73 2.99 9.41
CA SER A 87 22.87 2.79 8.51
C SER A 87 23.68 4.07 8.26
N THR A 88 23.05 5.25 8.28
CA THR A 88 23.76 6.53 8.07
C THR A 88 24.39 7.06 9.36
N LEU A 89 23.73 6.86 10.51
CA LEU A 89 24.23 7.31 11.83
C LEU A 89 25.34 6.40 12.38
N PHE A 90 25.26 5.08 12.13
CA PHE A 90 26.24 4.09 12.59
C PHE A 90 26.74 3.27 11.40
N PRO A 91 27.59 3.85 10.53
CA PRO A 91 28.11 3.16 9.36
C PRO A 91 29.03 2.01 9.80
N ASN A 92 28.50 0.79 9.75
CA ASN A 92 29.24 -0.44 9.98
C ASN A 92 28.84 -1.49 8.93
N SER A 93 29.66 -2.52 8.73
CA SER A 93 29.44 -3.58 7.74
C SER A 93 28.09 -4.31 7.91
N THR A 94 27.58 -4.41 9.14
CA THR A 94 26.27 -4.99 9.44
C THR A 94 25.13 -4.01 9.16
N THR A 95 25.27 -2.74 9.57
CA THR A 95 24.25 -1.70 9.37
C THR A 95 24.05 -1.36 7.90
N GLY A 96 25.13 -1.29 7.12
CA GLY A 96 25.06 -1.11 5.67
C GLY A 96 24.33 -2.26 4.96
N LYS A 97 24.47 -3.49 5.47
CA LYS A 97 23.73 -4.66 4.96
C LYS A 97 22.25 -4.66 5.34
N LEU A 98 21.88 -3.96 6.41
CA LEU A 98 20.50 -3.77 6.85
C LEU A 98 19.82 -2.57 6.18
N ASN A 99 20.58 -1.77 5.43
CA ASN A 99 19.99 -0.70 4.64
C ASN A 99 19.23 -1.29 3.45
N PHE A 100 17.91 -1.32 3.56
CA PHE A 100 17.01 -1.74 2.49
C PHE A 100 16.79 -0.65 1.44
N LEU A 101 17.47 0.49 1.48
CA LEU A 101 17.30 1.57 0.51
C LEU A 101 18.44 1.55 -0.52
N SER A 102 18.31 0.70 -1.54
CA SER A 102 19.28 0.56 -2.63
C SER A 102 18.66 0.95 -3.97
N ARG A 103 19.38 1.80 -4.72
CA ARG A 103 18.97 2.28 -6.04
C ARG A 103 18.68 1.14 -7.02
N SER A 104 19.50 0.09 -6.99
CA SER A 104 19.41 -1.02 -7.95
C SER A 104 18.40 -2.10 -7.57
N GLN A 105 17.86 -2.08 -6.35
CA GLN A 105 17.04 -3.19 -5.84
C GLN A 105 15.68 -2.71 -5.35
N THR A 106 15.64 -1.77 -4.42
CA THR A 106 14.45 -1.55 -3.58
C THR A 106 13.80 -0.19 -3.78
N TRP A 107 14.48 0.79 -4.38
CA TRP A 107 13.90 2.10 -4.68
C TRP A 107 12.62 1.98 -5.52
N ILE A 108 12.66 1.16 -6.58
CA ILE A 108 11.50 0.95 -7.46
C ILE A 108 10.35 0.24 -6.74
N PRO A 109 10.56 -0.93 -6.09
CA PRO A 109 9.51 -1.58 -5.30
C PRO A 109 8.91 -0.66 -4.24
N PHE A 110 9.74 0.11 -3.53
CA PHE A 110 9.28 1.00 -2.48
C PHE A 110 8.47 2.18 -3.03
N ALA A 111 8.96 2.83 -4.09
CA ALA A 111 8.22 3.90 -4.76
C ALA A 111 6.88 3.41 -5.32
N THR A 112 6.87 2.22 -5.93
CA THR A 112 5.64 1.59 -6.46
C THR A 112 4.65 1.27 -5.35
N LEU A 113 5.13 0.75 -4.21
CA LEU A 113 4.30 0.52 -3.01
C LEU A 113 3.64 1.82 -2.54
N LEU A 114 4.41 2.90 -2.41
CA LEU A 114 3.89 4.20 -1.98
C LEU A 114 2.89 4.77 -2.98
N MET A 115 3.21 4.78 -4.28
CA MET A 115 2.30 5.28 -5.32
C MET A 115 0.98 4.48 -5.33
N GLY A 116 1.06 3.15 -5.28
CA GLY A 116 -0.12 2.29 -5.21
C GLY A 116 -0.94 2.53 -3.94
N ALA A 117 -0.27 2.69 -2.79
CA ALA A 117 -0.90 3.02 -1.52
C ALA A 117 -1.63 4.37 -1.54
N PHE A 118 -1.04 5.42 -2.13
CA PHE A 118 -1.68 6.72 -2.28
C PHE A 118 -2.91 6.65 -3.19
N VAL A 119 -2.82 5.92 -4.31
CA VAL A 119 -3.94 5.73 -5.22
C VAL A 119 -5.08 4.97 -4.53
N GLY A 120 -4.76 3.92 -3.77
CA GLY A 120 -5.74 3.20 -2.95
C GLY A 120 -6.36 4.06 -1.85
N LEU A 121 -5.56 4.93 -1.21
CA LEU A 121 -6.07 5.87 -0.22
C LEU A 121 -7.03 6.88 -0.84
N ILE A 122 -6.73 7.41 -2.03
CA ILE A 122 -7.64 8.30 -2.76
C ILE A 122 -8.94 7.57 -3.11
N ASP A 123 -8.85 6.32 -3.58
CA ASP A 123 -10.02 5.48 -3.86
C ASP A 123 -10.92 5.33 -2.62
N ASP A 124 -10.31 4.96 -1.48
CA ASP A 124 -11.00 4.78 -0.20
C ASP A 124 -11.66 6.09 0.28
N LEU A 125 -10.97 7.22 0.16
CA LEU A 125 -11.49 8.53 0.56
C LEU A 125 -12.64 8.99 -0.33
N LEU A 126 -12.56 8.78 -1.65
CA LEU A 126 -13.64 9.11 -2.58
C LEU A 126 -14.89 8.27 -2.30
N GLU A 127 -14.71 7.02 -1.90
CA GLU A 127 -15.82 6.15 -1.53
C GLU A 127 -16.47 6.56 -0.19
N ILE A 128 -15.68 6.91 0.83
CA ILE A 128 -16.19 7.44 2.12
C ILE A 128 -16.90 8.79 1.93
N GLY A 129 -16.36 9.64 1.04
CA GLY A 129 -16.91 10.94 0.69
C GLY A 129 -18.30 10.87 0.03
N GLY A 130 -18.67 9.69 -0.49
CA GLY A 130 -19.96 9.49 -1.15
C GLY A 130 -20.04 10.20 -2.51
N SER A 131 -18.90 10.29 -3.23
CA SER A 131 -18.85 10.95 -4.53
C SER A 131 -19.87 10.33 -5.49
N ARG A 132 -20.82 11.17 -5.97
CA ARG A 132 -21.99 10.79 -6.80
C ARG A 132 -21.65 10.38 -8.24
N ASP A 133 -20.36 10.39 -8.60
CA ASP A 133 -19.91 10.23 -9.99
C ASP A 133 -19.84 8.75 -10.45
N HIS A 134 -20.08 7.80 -9.55
CA HIS A 134 -20.14 6.38 -9.89
C HIS A 134 -21.23 5.63 -9.10
N ILE A 135 -21.97 4.80 -9.84
CA ILE A 135 -23.04 3.91 -9.35
C ILE A 135 -22.54 2.94 -8.25
N ALA A 136 -21.23 2.71 -8.17
CA ALA A 136 -20.57 1.83 -7.19
C ALA A 136 -19.67 2.54 -6.16
N GLY A 137 -19.48 3.87 -6.23
CA GLY A 137 -18.49 4.61 -5.43
C GLY A 137 -17.03 4.36 -5.84
N GLY A 138 -16.11 5.26 -5.45
CA GLY A 138 -14.67 5.15 -5.74
C GLY A 138 -14.22 5.58 -7.16
N LEU A 139 -12.98 5.25 -7.52
CA LEU A 139 -12.37 5.45 -8.84
C LEU A 139 -12.92 4.43 -9.84
N SER A 140 -13.30 4.92 -11.03
CA SER A 140 -13.71 4.03 -12.12
C SER A 140 -12.58 3.08 -12.54
N LEU A 141 -12.95 1.88 -13.01
CA LEU A 141 -11.99 0.88 -13.48
C LEU A 141 -11.05 1.42 -14.54
N LYS A 142 -11.55 2.28 -15.44
CA LYS A 142 -10.75 2.97 -16.47
C LYS A 142 -9.67 3.86 -15.84
N LYS A 143 -10.00 4.66 -14.82
CA LYS A 143 -9.04 5.53 -14.12
C LYS A 143 -7.98 4.71 -13.39
N ARG A 144 -8.39 3.64 -12.69
CA ARG A 144 -7.46 2.72 -12.01
C ARG A 144 -6.48 2.06 -12.97
N LEU A 145 -6.98 1.54 -14.09
CA LEU A 145 -6.14 0.90 -15.11
C LEU A 145 -5.18 1.91 -15.74
N PHE A 146 -5.65 3.12 -16.02
CA PHE A 146 -4.81 4.20 -16.53
C PHE A 146 -3.68 4.57 -15.57
N ILE A 147 -3.97 4.69 -14.27
CA ILE A 147 -2.94 4.99 -13.26
C ILE A 147 -1.90 3.86 -13.17
N VAL A 148 -2.34 2.60 -13.11
CA VAL A 148 -1.42 1.44 -13.08
C VAL A 148 -0.56 1.39 -14.34
N PHE A 149 -1.14 1.69 -15.50
CA PHE A 149 -0.42 1.78 -16.77
C PHE A 149 0.65 2.89 -16.74
N CYS A 150 0.32 4.09 -16.26
CA CYS A 150 1.29 5.18 -16.11
C CYS A 150 2.44 4.82 -15.14
N ILE A 151 2.12 4.20 -14.01
CA ILE A 151 3.14 3.71 -13.06
C ILE A 151 4.03 2.67 -13.72
N GLY A 152 3.45 1.70 -14.45
CA GLY A 152 4.20 0.67 -15.17
C GLY A 152 5.17 1.24 -16.20
N ILE A 153 4.73 2.23 -16.98
CA ILE A 153 5.61 2.95 -17.92
C ILE A 153 6.73 3.66 -17.17
N ALA A 154 6.42 4.43 -16.13
CA ALA A 154 7.43 5.17 -15.37
C ALA A 154 8.50 4.24 -14.79
N VAL A 155 8.08 3.09 -14.24
CA VAL A 155 8.97 2.04 -13.74
C VAL A 155 9.81 1.45 -14.88
N GLY A 156 9.21 1.11 -16.02
CA GLY A 156 9.92 0.57 -17.19
C GLY A 156 10.97 1.54 -17.74
N LEU A 157 10.63 2.83 -17.86
CA LEU A 157 11.58 3.87 -18.28
C LEU A 157 12.73 4.01 -17.29
N TRP A 158 12.46 3.89 -15.98
CA TRP A 158 13.52 3.91 -14.97
C TRP A 158 14.46 2.70 -15.10
N PHE A 159 13.91 1.50 -15.31
CA PHE A 159 14.72 0.30 -15.55
C PHE A 159 15.66 0.47 -16.76
N TYR A 160 15.13 1.05 -17.84
CA TYR A 160 15.92 1.27 -19.05
C TYR A 160 16.97 2.38 -18.88
N PHE A 161 16.59 3.58 -18.43
CA PHE A 161 17.47 4.75 -18.42
C PHE A 161 18.33 4.91 -17.15
N LYS A 162 17.91 4.36 -16.02
CA LYS A 162 18.60 4.56 -14.73
C LYS A 162 19.28 3.31 -14.21
N LEU A 163 18.89 2.13 -14.70
CA LEU A 163 19.47 0.85 -14.30
C LEU A 163 20.18 0.13 -15.45
N ASP A 164 20.13 0.67 -16.67
CA ASP A 164 20.77 0.13 -17.88
C ASP A 164 20.44 -1.35 -18.11
N VAL A 165 19.21 -1.75 -17.75
CA VAL A 165 18.73 -3.12 -17.93
C VAL A 165 18.27 -3.28 -19.37
N HIS A 166 19.07 -4.00 -20.16
CA HIS A 166 18.83 -4.24 -21.58
C HIS A 166 18.72 -5.74 -21.94
N SER A 167 18.90 -6.64 -20.96
CA SER A 167 18.86 -8.08 -21.18
C SER A 167 17.90 -8.76 -20.19
N ILE A 168 17.32 -9.87 -20.63
CA ILE A 168 16.45 -10.72 -19.82
C ILE A 168 17.17 -12.06 -19.64
N GLY A 169 17.46 -12.42 -18.40
CA GLY A 169 18.00 -13.73 -18.07
C GLY A 169 16.87 -14.77 -18.09
N ILE A 170 16.92 -15.72 -19.01
CA ILE A 170 16.04 -16.89 -19.00
C ILE A 170 16.73 -17.97 -18.15
N PRO A 171 16.18 -18.36 -16.98
CA PRO A 171 16.72 -19.47 -16.23
C PRO A 171 16.53 -20.75 -17.06
N ARG A 172 17.61 -21.52 -17.24
CA ARG A 172 17.56 -22.88 -17.77
C ARG A 172 17.24 -23.87 -16.66
#